data_AF-A0A7S3RXM7-F1
#
_entry.id   AF-A0A7S3RXM7-F1
#
_cell.length_a   1.000
_cell.length_b   1.000
_cell.length_c   1.000
_cell.angle_alpha   90.00
_cell.angle_beta   90.00
_cell.angle_gamma   90.00
#
_symmetry.space_group_name_H-M   'P 1'
#
loop_
_entity.id
_entity.type
_entity.pdbx_description
1 polymer ?
#
loop_
_entity_poly.entity_id
_entity_poly.type
_entity_poly.pdbx_seq_one_letter_code
_entity_poly.pdbx_strand_id
1 'polypeptide(L)'
;GHSSRCPAPSRLFPAMYKLRSRVFSVSLLLSSNSVAQGYSLGGSLPHRFSRGVALRGGASPRAAAAGAQEAATAVPLTSASLAASDAAASDWTGDMMVVPVWEAKEGESIALGAEAAALDAALSGAVADLIADSEFKGKAGSSAVVSLPRGGNVRKVAVVGMGLSTDFKISGARKFGATLATLATEQKPKQAAALLPTGPALAADTQQAAFEAAMLGLSPDTRYKSDADSDENKPPPLQALALLGADAGALARARSFSAGVLLTRGLVASPANYATPTSLAACAKEIADRFEGMTLTVLERAECEARGMGAYLGVSQGAVEPPKFIHLCLSAPGGGKPAKKIAYVGKGLTFDSGGYNIKAGAGSMIEKMKFDMGGAGAVLGAARTLAEVRPAGVEVHFIVASCENMVSAEAMRPGATLARPLVSPRVARHAIHYTGAPL
;
A
#
# COMPACT_ATOMS: atom_id res chain seq x y z
N GLY A 1 49.14 43.37 -31.36
CA GLY A 1 50.18 43.41 -30.33
C GLY A 1 49.63 42.89 -29.03
N HIS A 2 50.39 42.02 -28.36
CA HIS A 2 50.32 41.59 -26.94
C HIS A 2 49.00 40.90 -26.49
N SER A 3 48.94 39.57 -26.32
CA SER A 3 49.39 38.78 -25.15
C SER A 3 48.67 39.20 -23.84
N SER A 4 48.19 38.37 -22.91
CA SER A 4 48.16 36.92 -22.69
C SER A 4 47.63 36.71 -21.26
N ARG A 5 47.01 35.54 -21.00
CA ARG A 5 46.97 34.77 -19.73
C ARG A 5 46.10 35.22 -18.54
N CYS A 6 45.38 34.22 -18.02
CA CYS A 6 44.81 34.10 -16.67
C CYS A 6 45.85 34.31 -15.54
N PRO A 7 45.34 34.44 -14.30
CA PRO A 7 45.88 33.65 -13.20
C PRO A 7 44.82 32.89 -12.39
N ALA A 8 45.31 31.86 -11.69
CA ALA A 8 44.62 30.84 -10.91
C ALA A 8 44.21 31.30 -9.48
N PRO A 9 43.50 30.47 -8.69
CA PRO A 9 42.85 30.88 -7.43
C PRO A 9 43.75 30.70 -6.20
N SER A 10 43.57 31.58 -5.20
CA SER A 10 44.25 31.54 -3.89
C SER A 10 43.38 30.88 -2.81
N ARG A 11 44.03 30.00 -2.04
CA ARG A 11 43.55 29.24 -0.86
C ARG A 11 43.68 30.05 0.44
N LEU A 12 42.97 29.62 1.51
CA LEU A 12 43.38 29.36 2.93
C LEU A 12 42.15 29.51 3.87
N PHE A 13 41.51 28.44 4.40
CA PHE A 13 41.79 27.58 5.60
C PHE A 13 41.57 28.27 6.97
N PRO A 14 41.41 27.56 8.13
CA PRO A 14 40.85 26.22 8.44
C PRO A 14 39.94 26.20 9.70
N ALA A 15 39.21 25.09 9.97
CA ALA A 15 38.92 24.62 11.34
C ALA A 15 38.62 23.11 11.34
N MET A 16 39.32 22.40 12.23
CA MET A 16 39.24 20.95 12.47
C MET A 16 38.01 20.57 13.29
N TYR A 17 37.48 19.34 13.13
CA TYR A 17 37.34 18.39 14.24
C TYR A 17 37.13 16.96 13.73
N LYS A 18 37.89 16.03 14.32
CA LYS A 18 37.84 14.57 14.16
C LYS A 18 36.59 14.01 14.86
N LEU A 19 35.93 12.98 14.30
CA LEU A 19 35.48 11.85 15.11
C LEU A 19 35.42 10.53 14.33
N ARG A 20 35.78 9.47 15.06
CA ARG A 20 36.28 8.16 14.64
C ARG A 20 35.22 7.23 14.04
N SER A 21 35.61 6.54 12.97
CA SER A 21 35.05 5.26 12.53
C SER A 21 35.38 4.14 13.54
N ARG A 22 34.35 3.41 14.00
CA ARG A 22 34.52 2.10 14.64
C ARG A 22 33.97 1.03 13.69
N VAL A 23 34.90 0.32 13.07
CA VAL A 23 34.65 -0.94 12.36
C VAL A 23 34.75 -2.05 13.41
N PHE A 24 33.68 -2.79 13.63
CA PHE A 24 33.72 -4.05 14.37
C PHE A 24 33.90 -5.19 13.36
N SER A 25 35.11 -5.72 13.28
CA SER A 25 35.42 -6.99 12.65
C SER A 25 35.22 -8.08 13.69
N VAL A 26 34.32 -9.03 13.42
CA VAL A 26 34.17 -10.26 14.21
C VAL A 26 34.79 -11.39 13.39
N SER A 27 36.06 -11.68 13.67
CA SER A 27 36.72 -12.92 13.27
C SER A 27 36.25 -14.03 14.21
N LEU A 28 35.54 -15.03 13.68
CA LEU A 28 35.28 -16.27 14.40
C LEU A 28 36.47 -17.21 14.19
N LEU A 29 37.25 -17.40 15.27
CA LEU A 29 38.33 -18.38 15.33
C LEU A 29 37.74 -19.80 15.35
N LEU A 30 38.16 -20.60 14.36
CA LEU A 30 38.12 -22.06 14.40
C LEU A 30 39.14 -22.54 15.45
N SER A 31 38.67 -23.19 16.52
CA SER A 31 39.54 -23.96 17.42
C SER A 31 39.56 -25.42 16.98
N SER A 32 40.71 -25.81 16.46
CA SER A 32 41.14 -27.19 16.27
C SER A 32 41.26 -27.90 17.63
N ASN A 33 40.69 -29.10 17.75
CA ASN A 33 41.18 -30.10 18.70
C ASN A 33 41.56 -31.35 17.91
N SER A 34 42.82 -31.74 18.10
CA SER A 34 43.50 -32.86 17.43
C SER A 34 43.39 -34.16 18.23
N VAL A 35 43.87 -35.23 17.58
CA VAL A 35 44.40 -36.52 18.11
C VAL A 35 43.37 -37.66 18.13
N ALA A 36 43.62 -38.88 17.63
CA ALA A 36 44.56 -39.50 16.68
C ALA A 36 44.10 -40.97 16.45
N GLN A 37 44.73 -41.66 15.48
CA GLN A 37 44.73 -43.13 15.26
C GLN A 37 43.41 -43.71 14.69
N GLY A 38 43.30 -44.28 13.49
CA GLY A 38 44.27 -45.00 12.65
C GLY A 38 43.98 -46.50 12.76
N TYR A 39 43.27 -47.09 11.79
CA TYR A 39 43.41 -48.50 11.35
C TYR A 39 42.68 -48.71 10.03
N SER A 40 43.45 -49.17 9.03
CA SER A 40 42.99 -49.69 7.74
C SER A 40 42.88 -51.20 7.86
N LEU A 41 41.73 -51.79 7.53
CA LEU A 41 41.64 -53.19 7.11
C LEU A 41 40.52 -53.33 6.06
N GLY A 42 40.91 -53.78 4.87
CA GLY A 42 39.99 -54.26 3.84
C GLY A 42 39.49 -55.67 4.16
N GLY A 43 38.34 -56.03 3.60
CA GLY A 43 37.76 -57.37 3.71
C GLY A 43 36.45 -57.48 2.94
N SER A 44 36.41 -58.42 2.01
CA SER A 44 35.42 -58.65 0.97
C SER A 44 34.30 -59.65 1.33
N LEU A 45 33.05 -59.36 0.88
CA LEU A 45 31.99 -60.27 0.36
C LEU A 45 31.32 -61.31 1.34
N PRO A 46 30.21 -62.02 1.00
CA PRO A 46 29.10 -61.83 0.02
C PRO A 46 27.64 -62.24 0.50
N HIS A 47 26.68 -62.15 -0.44
CA HIS A 47 25.40 -62.92 -0.62
C HIS A 47 24.10 -62.49 0.12
N ARG A 48 23.08 -61.99 -0.61
CA ARG A 48 21.91 -62.66 -1.27
C ARG A 48 20.86 -63.17 -0.25
N PHE A 49 19.54 -62.90 -0.33
CA PHE A 49 18.64 -63.14 -1.47
C PHE A 49 17.24 -62.45 -1.29
N SER A 50 16.68 -62.00 -2.43
CA SER A 50 15.26 -61.98 -2.87
C SER A 50 14.12 -61.36 -2.04
N ARG A 51 13.39 -60.43 -2.70
CA ARG A 51 12.06 -60.70 -3.29
C ARG A 51 11.72 -59.63 -4.34
N GLY A 52 11.37 -60.07 -5.54
CA GLY A 52 10.88 -59.20 -6.62
C GLY A 52 9.42 -58.82 -6.41
N VAL A 53 9.10 -57.56 -6.71
CA VAL A 53 7.73 -57.12 -6.98
C VAL A 53 7.77 -56.22 -8.23
N ALA A 54 6.81 -56.49 -9.11
CA ALA A 54 6.72 -56.08 -10.49
C ALA A 54 6.70 -54.57 -10.74
N LEU A 55 7.32 -54.18 -11.85
CA LEU A 55 7.15 -52.89 -12.51
C LEU A 55 5.69 -52.73 -12.96
N ARG A 56 4.96 -51.78 -12.35
CA ARG A 56 3.81 -51.13 -12.98
C ARG A 56 4.21 -49.70 -13.31
N GLY A 57 3.99 -49.33 -14.58
CA GLY A 57 4.34 -48.03 -15.14
C GLY A 57 3.86 -46.87 -14.27
N GLY A 58 4.81 -46.06 -13.83
CA GLY A 58 4.54 -44.76 -13.25
C GLY A 58 3.99 -43.86 -14.33
N ALA A 59 2.71 -43.53 -14.23
CA ALA A 59 2.14 -42.40 -14.94
C ALA A 59 2.99 -41.16 -14.63
N SER A 60 3.45 -40.49 -15.69
CA SER A 60 4.01 -39.14 -15.61
C SER A 60 3.10 -38.28 -14.73
N PRO A 61 3.63 -37.48 -13.78
CA PRO A 61 2.81 -36.57 -13.00
C PRO A 61 2.23 -35.55 -13.98
N ARG A 62 1.00 -35.81 -14.37
CA ARG A 62 0.08 -34.90 -15.04
C ARG A 62 0.25 -33.55 -14.37
N ALA A 63 0.63 -32.54 -15.16
CA ALA A 63 0.66 -31.15 -14.75
C ALA A 63 -0.62 -30.88 -13.94
N ALA A 64 -0.45 -30.70 -12.63
CA ALA A 64 -1.51 -30.18 -11.80
C ALA A 64 -1.72 -28.77 -12.31
N ALA A 65 -2.71 -28.60 -13.18
CA ALA A 65 -3.34 -27.32 -13.41
C ALA A 65 -3.85 -26.88 -12.04
N ALA A 66 -3.02 -26.13 -11.33
CA ALA A 66 -3.43 -25.40 -10.15
C ALA A 66 -4.50 -24.45 -10.66
N GLY A 67 -5.76 -24.79 -10.40
CA GLY A 67 -6.85 -23.85 -10.56
C GLY A 67 -6.51 -22.65 -9.69
N ALA A 68 -6.06 -21.57 -10.33
CA ALA A 68 -5.91 -20.29 -9.69
C ALA A 68 -7.31 -19.91 -9.20
N GLN A 69 -7.57 -20.14 -7.92
CA GLN A 69 -8.76 -19.67 -7.27
C GLN A 69 -8.74 -18.15 -7.45
N GLU A 70 -9.69 -17.59 -8.20
CA GLU A 70 -9.84 -16.15 -8.44
C GLU A 70 -10.18 -15.44 -7.12
N ALA A 71 -9.18 -15.31 -6.25
CA ALA A 71 -9.28 -14.46 -5.08
C ALA A 71 -9.32 -13.01 -5.56
N ALA A 72 -10.33 -12.26 -5.12
CA ALA A 72 -10.44 -10.83 -5.42
C ALA A 72 -9.11 -10.13 -5.10
N THR A 73 -8.51 -9.50 -6.11
CA THR A 73 -7.18 -8.89 -6.00
C THR A 73 -7.19 -7.60 -5.19
N ALA A 74 -8.36 -6.99 -4.98
CA ALA A 74 -8.55 -5.81 -4.14
C ALA A 74 -8.89 -6.17 -2.69
N VAL A 75 -8.29 -5.46 -1.72
CA VAL A 75 -8.82 -5.46 -0.35
C VAL A 75 -10.19 -4.78 -0.38
N PRO A 76 -11.25 -5.38 0.20
CA PRO A 76 -12.55 -4.75 0.24
C PRO A 76 -12.47 -3.46 1.06
N LEU A 77 -13.15 -2.40 0.57
CA LEU A 77 -13.41 -1.23 1.39
C LEU A 77 -14.33 -1.64 2.54
N THR A 78 -14.16 -1.01 3.70
CA THR A 78 -15.01 -1.22 4.88
C THR A 78 -16.50 -1.29 4.51
N SER A 79 -17.21 -2.24 5.13
CA SER A 79 -18.66 -2.36 5.01
C SER A 79 -19.41 -1.28 5.81
N ALA A 80 -18.72 -0.57 6.71
CA ALA A 80 -19.29 0.54 7.46
C ALA A 80 -19.67 1.69 6.53
N SER A 81 -20.89 2.20 6.69
CA SER A 81 -21.36 3.40 5.98
C SER A 81 -20.80 4.65 6.65
N LEU A 82 -19.87 5.33 5.98
CA LEU A 82 -19.41 6.66 6.38
C LEU A 82 -20.24 7.71 5.66
N ALA A 83 -20.89 8.60 6.42
CA ALA A 83 -21.75 9.64 5.87
C ALA A 83 -21.50 10.99 6.55
N ALA A 84 -21.49 12.06 5.76
CA ALA A 84 -21.55 13.43 6.27
C ALA A 84 -22.95 13.68 6.86
N SER A 85 -23.01 14.37 7.99
CA SER A 85 -24.27 14.67 8.68
C SER A 85 -24.26 16.10 9.22
N ASP A 86 -25.37 16.80 9.00
CA ASP A 86 -25.63 18.14 9.51
C ASP A 86 -26.38 18.13 10.85
N ALA A 87 -26.64 16.94 11.41
CA ALA A 87 -27.26 16.81 12.72
C ALA A 87 -26.37 17.42 13.81
N ALA A 88 -26.97 18.14 14.76
CA ALA A 88 -26.28 18.64 15.93
C ALA A 88 -25.73 17.47 16.76
N ALA A 89 -24.51 17.62 17.28
CA ALA A 89 -23.89 16.58 18.09
C ALA A 89 -24.72 16.21 19.33
N SER A 90 -25.41 17.18 19.94
CA SER A 90 -26.29 17.00 21.11
C SER A 90 -27.48 16.08 20.84
N ASP A 91 -27.96 16.05 19.60
CA ASP A 91 -29.19 15.36 19.22
C ASP A 91 -28.92 13.96 18.65
N TRP A 92 -27.64 13.64 18.44
CA TRP A 92 -27.26 12.36 17.88
C TRP A 92 -27.43 11.22 18.89
N THR A 93 -27.95 10.09 18.42
CA THR A 93 -28.17 8.88 19.21
C THR A 93 -27.39 7.70 18.64
N GLY A 94 -26.72 6.93 19.50
CA GLY A 94 -26.03 5.70 19.09
C GLY A 94 -25.06 5.15 20.15
N ASP A 95 -24.17 4.25 19.73
CA ASP A 95 -23.31 3.53 20.68
C ASP A 95 -22.10 4.36 21.12
N MET A 96 -21.55 5.18 20.22
CA MET A 96 -20.32 5.93 20.49
C MET A 96 -20.31 7.32 19.86
N MET A 97 -20.02 8.34 20.67
CA MET A 97 -19.71 9.69 20.19
C MET A 97 -18.21 9.97 20.37
N VAL A 98 -17.54 10.43 19.32
CA VAL A 98 -16.12 10.82 19.35
C VAL A 98 -15.98 12.32 19.27
N VAL A 99 -15.28 12.90 20.23
CA VAL A 99 -15.06 14.35 20.37
C VAL A 99 -13.59 14.68 20.14
N PRO A 100 -13.25 15.54 19.17
CA PRO A 100 -11.89 15.97 18.92
C PRO A 100 -11.47 17.02 19.96
N VAL A 101 -10.23 16.93 20.43
CA VAL A 101 -9.70 17.78 21.50
C VAL A 101 -8.32 18.30 21.11
N TRP A 102 -8.16 19.63 21.11
CA TRP A 102 -6.88 20.28 20.87
C TRP A 102 -5.94 20.15 22.08
N GLU A 103 -4.64 20.08 21.83
CA GLU A 103 -3.64 20.12 22.90
C GLU A 103 -3.62 21.50 23.55
N ALA A 104 -3.77 21.54 24.87
CA ALA A 104 -3.65 22.77 25.64
C ALA A 104 -2.16 23.16 25.74
N LYS A 105 -1.88 24.47 25.73
CA LYS A 105 -0.52 24.96 26.00
C LYS A 105 -0.14 24.66 27.44
N GLU A 106 1.16 24.61 27.71
CA GLU A 106 1.68 24.33 29.04
C GLU A 106 1.12 25.33 30.07
N GLY A 107 0.35 24.83 31.05
CA GLY A 107 -0.31 25.63 32.08
C GLY A 107 -1.76 26.05 31.78
N GLU A 108 -2.30 25.74 30.60
CA GLU A 108 -3.70 25.99 30.24
C GLU A 108 -4.56 24.71 30.37
N SER A 109 -5.85 24.87 30.65
CA SER A 109 -6.82 23.78 30.57
C SER A 109 -7.31 23.60 29.13
N ILE A 110 -7.77 22.39 28.80
CA ILE A 110 -8.38 22.11 27.50
C ILE A 110 -9.69 22.90 27.39
N ALA A 111 -9.79 23.70 26.33
CA ALA A 111 -11.02 24.38 25.96
C ALA A 111 -11.79 23.53 24.94
N LEU A 112 -13.04 23.20 25.27
CA LEU A 112 -13.98 22.59 24.33
C LEU A 112 -14.50 23.67 23.37
N GLY A 113 -14.59 23.33 22.07
CA GLY A 113 -15.26 24.17 21.09
C GLY A 113 -16.77 24.22 21.30
N ALA A 114 -17.47 25.17 20.66
CA ALA A 114 -18.89 25.43 20.91
C ALA A 114 -19.79 24.18 20.78
N GLU A 115 -19.61 23.38 19.71
CA GLU A 115 -20.38 22.15 19.51
C GLU A 115 -20.02 21.06 20.52
N ALA A 116 -18.73 20.92 20.85
CA ALA A 116 -18.27 19.97 21.87
C ALA A 116 -18.78 20.36 23.28
N ALA A 117 -18.84 21.65 23.59
CA ALA A 117 -19.38 22.17 24.85
C ALA A 117 -20.92 21.99 24.93
N ALA A 118 -21.63 22.20 23.82
CA ALA A 118 -23.07 21.94 23.77
C ALA A 118 -23.38 20.44 23.95
N LEU A 119 -22.59 19.57 23.34
CA LEU A 119 -22.65 18.13 23.55
C LEU A 119 -22.34 17.76 25.01
N ASP A 120 -21.30 18.34 25.60
CA ASP A 120 -20.91 18.08 26.99
C ASP A 120 -22.03 18.46 27.97
N ALA A 121 -22.68 19.61 27.75
CA ALA A 121 -23.85 20.03 28.53
C ALA A 121 -25.03 19.04 28.41
N ALA A 122 -25.28 18.50 27.22
CA ALA A 122 -26.31 17.47 26.99
C ALA A 122 -25.95 16.12 27.65
N LEU A 123 -24.67 15.87 27.89
CA LEU A 123 -24.14 14.67 28.55
C LEU A 123 -23.78 14.90 30.02
N SER A 124 -24.30 15.98 30.62
CA SER A 124 -24.10 16.33 32.03
C SER A 124 -22.62 16.47 32.45
N GLY A 125 -21.76 16.97 31.56
CA GLY A 125 -20.34 17.22 31.87
C GLY A 125 -19.40 16.03 31.64
N ALA A 126 -19.90 14.92 31.08
CA ALA A 126 -19.12 13.69 30.97
C ALA A 126 -17.85 13.81 30.09
N VAL A 127 -17.80 14.73 29.13
CA VAL A 127 -16.59 14.99 28.31
C VAL A 127 -15.55 15.70 29.15
N ALA A 128 -15.96 16.72 29.90
CA ALA A 128 -15.09 17.48 30.80
C ALA A 128 -14.53 16.59 31.93
N ASP A 129 -15.38 15.75 32.54
CA ASP A 129 -14.97 14.79 33.56
C ASP A 129 -13.98 13.77 32.99
N LEU A 130 -14.23 13.23 31.80
CA LEU A 130 -13.29 12.32 31.13
C LEU A 130 -11.92 12.97 30.90
N ILE A 131 -11.91 14.23 30.46
CA ILE A 131 -10.66 14.97 30.25
C ILE A 131 -9.91 15.16 31.57
N ALA A 132 -10.61 15.53 32.65
CA ALA A 132 -10.03 15.75 33.97
C ALA A 132 -9.50 14.44 34.60
N ASP A 133 -10.34 13.40 34.64
CA ASP A 133 -10.03 12.12 35.28
C ASP A 133 -8.89 11.36 34.59
N SER A 134 -8.78 11.50 33.28
CA SER A 134 -7.70 10.86 32.50
C SER A 134 -6.46 11.74 32.34
N GLU A 135 -6.43 12.92 32.97
CA GLU A 135 -5.40 13.95 32.80
C GLU A 135 -5.07 14.18 31.30
N PHE A 136 -6.11 14.18 30.47
CA PHE A 136 -5.96 14.14 29.02
C PHE A 136 -5.30 15.43 28.54
N LYS A 137 -4.26 15.32 27.71
CA LYS A 137 -3.49 16.47 27.22
C LYS A 137 -3.80 16.87 25.79
N GLY A 138 -4.60 16.11 25.05
CA GLY A 138 -4.92 16.40 23.64
C GLY A 138 -3.80 16.10 22.64
N LYS A 139 -2.77 15.33 23.02
CA LYS A 139 -1.65 14.95 22.13
C LYS A 139 -2.14 14.26 20.86
N ALA A 140 -1.53 14.57 19.71
CA ALA A 140 -1.96 14.04 18.42
C ALA A 140 -2.00 12.49 18.38
N GLY A 141 -3.20 11.93 18.23
CA GLY A 141 -3.46 10.49 18.14
C GLY A 141 -3.73 9.79 19.47
N SER A 142 -3.69 10.49 20.61
CA SER A 142 -4.13 9.91 21.89
C SER A 142 -5.65 9.82 21.95
N SER A 143 -6.17 8.87 22.72
CA SER A 143 -7.61 8.76 22.97
C SER A 143 -7.92 8.27 24.37
N ALA A 144 -9.07 8.67 24.90
CA ALA A 144 -9.63 8.14 26.14
C ALA A 144 -11.14 7.91 25.96
N VAL A 145 -11.71 6.96 26.70
CA VAL A 145 -13.11 6.51 26.52
C VAL A 145 -13.77 6.36 27.87
N VAL A 146 -15.00 6.84 28.00
CA VAL A 146 -15.89 6.60 29.14
C VAL A 146 -17.20 5.96 28.68
N SER A 147 -17.75 5.06 29.51
CA SER A 147 -19.08 4.50 29.30
C SER A 147 -20.10 5.27 30.13
N LEU A 148 -21.21 5.67 29.52
CA LEU A 148 -22.28 6.42 30.17
C LEU A 148 -23.35 5.48 30.76
N PRO A 149 -24.12 5.95 31.76
CA PRO A 149 -25.25 5.20 32.29
C PRO A 149 -26.25 4.78 31.20
N ARG A 150 -26.88 3.62 31.41
CA ARG A 150 -27.90 3.12 30.47
C ARG A 150 -29.12 4.04 30.47
N GLY A 151 -29.60 4.42 29.29
CA GLY A 151 -30.83 5.22 29.11
C GLY A 151 -30.58 6.57 28.42
N GLY A 152 -29.32 7.01 28.31
CA GLY A 152 -28.96 8.19 27.52
C GLY A 152 -28.90 7.93 26.01
N ASN A 153 -28.88 9.04 25.25
CA ASN A 153 -28.78 9.06 23.78
C ASN A 153 -27.50 8.38 23.26
N VAL A 154 -26.42 8.45 24.04
CA VAL A 154 -25.11 7.89 23.70
C VAL A 154 -24.65 6.92 24.79
N ARG A 155 -24.06 5.78 24.41
CA ARG A 155 -23.57 4.76 25.36
C ARG A 155 -22.12 4.96 25.78
N LYS A 156 -21.27 5.45 24.88
CA LYS A 156 -19.85 5.69 25.12
C LYS A 156 -19.44 7.05 24.53
N VAL A 157 -18.59 7.74 25.24
CA VAL A 157 -17.95 8.97 24.74
C VAL A 157 -16.46 8.70 24.67
N ALA A 158 -15.86 9.04 23.53
CA ALA A 158 -14.42 9.01 23.34
C ALA A 158 -13.90 10.41 23.03
N VAL A 159 -12.76 10.77 23.60
CA VAL A 159 -12.01 11.97 23.20
C VAL A 159 -10.82 11.56 22.36
N VAL A 160 -10.50 12.32 21.31
CA VAL A 160 -9.32 12.11 20.45
C VAL A 160 -8.48 13.38 20.39
N GLY A 161 -7.20 13.22 20.70
CA GLY A 161 -6.23 14.30 20.72
C GLY A 161 -5.79 14.70 19.32
N MET A 162 -5.87 15.98 19.02
CA MET A 162 -5.57 16.58 17.73
C MET A 162 -4.13 17.13 17.65
N GLY A 163 -3.46 17.26 18.80
CA GLY A 163 -2.19 17.98 18.95
C GLY A 163 -2.38 19.49 18.99
N LEU A 164 -1.27 20.23 18.90
CA LEU A 164 -1.28 21.68 18.84
C LEU A 164 -1.96 22.17 17.55
N SER A 165 -2.90 23.10 17.69
CA SER A 165 -3.65 23.66 16.56
C SER A 165 -2.74 24.38 15.55
N THR A 166 -1.66 24.99 16.01
CA THR A 166 -0.65 25.67 15.15
C THR A 166 0.15 24.71 14.28
N ASP A 167 0.30 23.46 14.72
CA ASP A 167 1.09 22.44 14.02
C ASP A 167 0.22 21.48 13.20
N PHE A 168 -1.10 21.70 13.20
CA PHE A 168 -2.04 20.80 12.58
C PHE A 168 -1.90 20.80 11.05
N LYS A 169 -1.55 19.62 10.51
CA LYS A 169 -1.32 19.37 9.07
C LYS A 169 -2.04 18.10 8.64
N ILE A 170 -1.93 17.75 7.36
CA ILE A 170 -2.42 16.49 6.79
C ILE A 170 -2.00 15.26 7.61
N SER A 171 -0.78 15.26 8.16
CA SER A 171 -0.31 14.17 9.05
C SER A 171 -1.10 14.07 10.35
N GLY A 172 -1.49 15.20 10.95
CA GLY A 172 -2.35 15.24 12.13
C GLY A 172 -3.76 14.73 11.82
N ALA A 173 -4.33 15.13 10.69
CA ALA A 173 -5.62 14.64 10.22
C ALA A 173 -5.63 13.12 9.98
N ARG A 174 -4.56 12.57 9.38
CA ARG A 174 -4.39 11.11 9.22
C ARG A 174 -4.32 10.39 10.57
N LYS A 175 -3.62 10.95 11.56
CA LYS A 175 -3.58 10.38 12.91
C LYS A 175 -4.97 10.35 13.54
N PHE A 176 -5.72 11.46 13.46
CA PHE A 176 -7.10 11.52 13.93
C PHE A 176 -7.97 10.42 13.30
N GLY A 177 -7.98 10.32 11.96
CA GLY A 177 -8.73 9.29 11.25
C GLY A 177 -8.31 7.85 11.60
N ALA A 178 -7.01 7.61 11.74
CA ALA A 178 -6.50 6.31 12.19
C ALA A 178 -6.98 5.97 13.61
N THR A 179 -6.97 6.94 14.54
CA THR A 179 -7.48 6.75 15.89
C THR A 179 -8.98 6.47 15.90
N LEU A 180 -9.78 7.08 15.01
CA LEU A 180 -11.21 6.73 14.85
C LEU A 180 -11.40 5.25 14.50
N ALA A 181 -10.60 4.73 13.56
CA ALA A 181 -10.66 3.32 13.18
C ALA A 181 -10.21 2.38 14.32
N THR A 182 -9.16 2.76 15.05
CA THR A 182 -8.71 2.02 16.25
C THR A 182 -9.80 1.96 17.30
N LEU A 183 -10.41 3.10 17.64
CA LEU A 183 -11.51 3.17 18.61
C LEU A 183 -12.70 2.31 18.20
N ALA A 184 -13.10 2.33 16.93
CA ALA A 184 -14.16 1.48 16.42
C ALA A 184 -13.82 -0.03 16.58
N THR A 185 -12.56 -0.39 16.39
CA THR A 185 -12.08 -1.78 16.52
C THR A 185 -12.06 -2.24 17.98
N GLU A 186 -11.53 -1.41 18.88
CA GLU A 186 -11.40 -1.72 20.30
C GLU A 186 -12.74 -1.72 21.03
N GLN A 187 -13.59 -0.72 20.71
CA GLN A 187 -14.81 -0.46 21.46
C GLN A 187 -16.05 -1.11 20.85
N LYS A 188 -15.93 -1.60 19.62
CA LYS A 188 -16.93 -2.39 18.90
C LYS A 188 -18.34 -1.74 18.85
N PRO A 189 -18.50 -0.43 18.59
CA PRO A 189 -19.81 0.16 18.41
C PRO A 189 -20.45 -0.34 17.10
N LYS A 190 -21.78 -0.47 17.05
CA LYS A 190 -22.51 -0.67 15.78
C LYS A 190 -22.77 0.68 15.11
N GLN A 191 -23.11 1.70 15.89
CA GLN A 191 -23.31 3.07 15.40
C GLN A 191 -22.39 4.03 16.14
N ALA A 192 -21.59 4.79 15.38
CA ALA A 192 -20.72 5.81 15.93
C ALA A 192 -20.93 7.16 15.21
N ALA A 193 -20.66 8.24 15.92
CA ALA A 193 -20.48 9.56 15.34
C ALA A 193 -19.12 10.12 15.74
N ALA A 194 -18.51 10.88 14.84
CA ALA A 194 -17.34 11.68 15.13
C ALA A 194 -17.65 13.13 14.81
N LEU A 195 -17.52 13.97 15.84
CA LEU A 195 -17.53 15.42 15.68
C LEU A 195 -16.26 15.84 14.95
N LEU A 196 -16.37 16.71 13.95
CA LEU A 196 -15.19 17.36 13.38
C LEU A 196 -14.79 18.56 14.24
N PRO A 197 -13.49 18.86 14.35
CA PRO A 197 -13.02 19.93 15.22
C PRO A 197 -13.55 21.28 14.75
N THR A 198 -14.20 22.00 15.67
CA THR A 198 -14.57 23.40 15.49
C THR A 198 -13.32 24.28 15.66
N GLY A 199 -13.02 25.11 14.66
CA GLY A 199 -11.81 25.96 14.57
C GLY A 199 -11.77 26.69 13.22
N PRO A 200 -10.61 27.22 12.75
CA PRO A 200 -10.51 27.64 11.35
C PRO A 200 -10.90 26.43 10.50
N ALA A 201 -11.85 26.62 9.57
CA ALA A 201 -12.45 25.55 8.80
C ALA A 201 -11.37 24.56 8.35
N LEU A 202 -11.49 23.29 8.77
CA LEU A 202 -10.61 22.26 8.25
C LEU A 202 -10.75 22.29 6.73
N ALA A 203 -9.66 22.62 6.05
CA ALA A 203 -9.63 22.59 4.60
C ALA A 203 -10.09 21.22 4.10
N ALA A 204 -10.73 21.19 2.93
CA ALA A 204 -11.27 19.95 2.38
C ALA A 204 -10.19 18.85 2.24
N ASP A 205 -8.92 19.22 2.06
CA ASP A 205 -7.80 18.29 1.98
C ASP A 205 -7.46 17.61 3.31
N THR A 206 -7.58 18.32 4.44
CA THR A 206 -7.34 17.72 5.76
C THR A 206 -8.50 16.81 6.16
N GLN A 207 -9.74 17.21 5.87
CA GLN A 207 -10.90 16.33 6.04
C GLN A 207 -10.76 15.05 5.22
N GLN A 208 -10.42 15.18 3.92
CA GLN A 208 -10.17 14.04 3.05
C GLN A 208 -9.12 13.09 3.65
N ALA A 209 -7.99 13.62 4.12
CA ALA A 209 -6.92 12.81 4.69
C ALA A 209 -7.32 12.06 5.98
N ALA A 210 -8.16 12.65 6.81
CA ALA A 210 -8.72 11.99 7.99
C ALA A 210 -9.67 10.85 7.59
N PHE A 211 -10.58 11.10 6.64
CA PHE A 211 -11.53 10.09 6.18
C PHE A 211 -10.84 8.93 5.45
N GLU A 212 -9.80 9.21 4.66
CA GLU A 212 -8.95 8.17 4.06
C GLU A 212 -8.33 7.29 5.15
N ALA A 213 -7.71 7.89 6.17
CA ALA A 213 -7.09 7.12 7.26
C ALA A 213 -8.11 6.28 8.04
N ALA A 214 -9.31 6.81 8.30
CA ALA A 214 -10.39 6.07 8.94
C ALA A 214 -10.86 4.88 8.09
N MET A 215 -11.17 5.10 6.81
CA MET A 215 -11.59 4.03 5.89
C MET A 215 -10.53 2.94 5.74
N LEU A 216 -9.26 3.33 5.61
CA LEU A 216 -8.14 2.40 5.48
C LEU A 216 -7.91 1.60 6.78
N GLY A 217 -8.08 2.22 7.95
CA GLY A 217 -7.98 1.53 9.23
C GLY A 217 -9.14 0.57 9.49
N LEU A 218 -10.33 0.87 8.96
CA LEU A 218 -11.52 0.03 9.03
C LEU A 218 -11.58 -1.08 7.96
N SER A 219 -10.53 -1.23 7.14
CA SER A 219 -10.45 -2.17 6.03
C SER A 219 -9.26 -3.15 6.19
N PRO A 220 -9.27 -4.03 7.20
CA PRO A 220 -8.20 -5.01 7.38
C PRO A 220 -8.16 -6.00 6.20
N ASP A 221 -6.96 -6.43 5.81
CA ASP A 221 -6.79 -7.43 4.75
C ASP A 221 -6.83 -8.86 5.34
N THR A 222 -7.95 -9.53 5.13
CA THR A 222 -8.24 -10.87 5.66
C THR A 222 -8.34 -11.95 4.58
N ARG A 223 -8.08 -11.60 3.31
CA ARG A 223 -8.33 -12.45 2.12
C ARG A 223 -7.62 -13.81 2.13
N TYR A 224 -6.52 -13.93 2.88
CA TYR A 224 -5.71 -15.14 2.96
C TYR A 224 -5.75 -15.80 4.35
N LYS A 225 -6.70 -15.42 5.20
CA LYS A 225 -6.94 -16.03 6.51
C LYS A 225 -8.02 -17.11 6.37
N SER A 226 -7.71 -18.34 6.77
CA SER A 226 -8.65 -19.47 6.71
C SER A 226 -9.76 -19.37 7.77
N ASP A 227 -9.44 -18.83 8.94
CA ASP A 227 -10.41 -18.54 10.01
C ASP A 227 -10.93 -17.11 9.88
N ALA A 228 -11.60 -16.80 8.77
CA ALA A 228 -12.23 -15.49 8.57
C ALA A 228 -13.26 -15.17 9.67
N ASP A 229 -13.82 -16.19 10.32
CA ASP A 229 -14.80 -16.06 11.40
C ASP A 229 -14.23 -15.88 12.80
N SER A 230 -12.89 -15.94 12.98
CA SER A 230 -12.31 -15.66 14.29
C SER A 230 -12.53 -14.20 14.69
N ASP A 231 -12.71 -13.95 15.99
CA ASP A 231 -12.92 -12.60 16.52
C ASP A 231 -11.77 -11.64 16.22
N GLU A 232 -10.57 -12.16 15.91
CA GLU A 232 -9.39 -11.38 15.52
C GLU A 232 -9.41 -10.98 14.03
N ASN A 233 -10.08 -11.75 13.17
CA ASN A 233 -10.10 -11.53 11.72
C ASN A 233 -11.39 -10.84 11.24
N LYS A 234 -12.39 -10.64 12.11
CA LYS A 234 -13.60 -9.92 11.74
C LYS A 234 -13.35 -8.41 11.68
N PRO A 235 -13.89 -7.71 10.67
CA PRO A 235 -13.93 -6.25 10.71
C PRO A 235 -14.73 -5.79 11.95
N PRO A 236 -14.49 -4.57 12.44
CA PRO A 236 -15.28 -4.02 13.54
C PRO A 236 -16.77 -4.12 13.24
N PRO A 237 -17.66 -4.37 14.22
CA PRO A 237 -19.11 -4.48 13.99
C PRO A 237 -19.79 -3.15 13.64
N LEU A 238 -18.99 -2.12 13.34
CA LEU A 238 -19.41 -0.80 12.93
C LEU A 238 -20.21 -0.87 11.64
N GLN A 239 -21.47 -0.45 11.71
CA GLN A 239 -22.39 -0.38 10.58
C GLN A 239 -22.44 1.02 10.00
N ALA A 240 -22.38 2.06 10.84
CA ALA A 240 -22.44 3.44 10.43
C ALA A 240 -21.52 4.34 11.26
N LEU A 241 -20.79 5.22 10.58
CA LEU A 241 -20.01 6.30 11.17
C LEU A 241 -20.50 7.64 10.60
N ALA A 242 -21.23 8.40 11.41
CA ALA A 242 -21.65 9.75 11.07
C ALA A 242 -20.50 10.73 11.31
N LEU A 243 -20.17 11.54 10.31
CA LEU A 243 -19.14 12.57 10.37
C LEU A 243 -19.85 13.93 10.47
N LEU A 244 -19.92 14.47 11.67
CA LEU A 244 -20.70 15.68 11.96
C LEU A 244 -19.90 16.91 11.52
N GLY A 245 -20.50 17.75 10.67
CA GLY A 245 -19.84 18.94 10.11
C GLY A 245 -18.87 18.64 8.95
N ALA A 246 -18.98 17.47 8.32
CA ALA A 246 -18.11 17.05 7.22
C ALA A 246 -18.52 17.63 5.86
N ASP A 247 -17.54 18.00 5.04
CA ASP A 247 -17.74 18.26 3.61
C ASP A 247 -18.00 16.95 2.86
N ALA A 248 -19.19 16.83 2.27
CA ALA A 248 -19.57 15.69 1.45
C ALA A 248 -18.61 15.49 0.25
N GLY A 249 -18.04 16.57 -0.30
CA GLY A 249 -17.06 16.51 -1.38
C GLY A 249 -15.74 15.87 -0.94
N ALA A 250 -15.21 16.26 0.22
CA ALA A 250 -14.03 15.64 0.83
C ALA A 250 -14.25 14.16 1.14
N LEU A 251 -15.43 13.78 1.64
CA LEU A 251 -15.80 12.39 1.91
C LEU A 251 -15.88 11.55 0.62
N ALA A 252 -16.50 12.08 -0.43
CA ALA A 252 -16.57 11.41 -1.72
C ALA A 252 -15.17 11.18 -2.31
N ARG A 253 -14.28 12.19 -2.27
CA ARG A 253 -12.89 12.03 -2.70
C ARG A 253 -12.16 11.00 -1.85
N ALA A 254 -12.28 11.06 -0.52
CA ALA A 254 -11.64 10.11 0.38
C ALA A 254 -12.05 8.65 0.08
N ARG A 255 -13.32 8.43 -0.27
CA ARG A 255 -13.82 7.12 -0.68
C ARG A 255 -13.10 6.61 -1.92
N SER A 256 -13.02 7.42 -2.98
CA SER A 256 -12.35 7.06 -4.24
C SER A 256 -10.84 6.82 -4.07
N PHE A 257 -10.18 7.66 -3.27
CA PHE A 257 -8.76 7.49 -2.97
C PHE A 257 -8.49 6.23 -2.14
N SER A 258 -9.27 6.00 -1.08
CA SER A 258 -9.15 4.80 -0.24
C SER A 258 -9.36 3.52 -1.05
N ALA A 259 -10.34 3.54 -1.95
CA ALA A 259 -10.59 2.49 -2.93
C ALA A 259 -9.35 2.16 -3.78
N GLY A 260 -8.72 3.16 -4.40
CA GLY A 260 -7.48 2.96 -5.18
C GLY A 260 -6.30 2.46 -4.33
N VAL A 261 -6.16 2.99 -3.11
CA VAL A 261 -5.11 2.56 -2.16
C VAL A 261 -5.32 1.11 -1.71
N LEU A 262 -6.54 0.69 -1.40
CA LEU A 262 -6.86 -0.70 -1.01
C LEU A 262 -6.70 -1.68 -2.16
N LEU A 263 -6.98 -1.26 -3.40
CA LEU A 263 -6.64 -2.05 -4.58
C LEU A 263 -5.13 -2.27 -4.68
N THR A 264 -4.35 -1.19 -4.54
CA THR A 264 -2.87 -1.24 -4.58
C THR A 264 -2.33 -2.13 -3.47
N ARG A 265 -2.78 -1.93 -2.23
CA ARG A 265 -2.41 -2.77 -1.06
C ARG A 265 -2.77 -4.22 -1.31
N GLY A 266 -3.94 -4.46 -1.88
CA GLY A 266 -4.42 -5.80 -2.20
C GLY A 266 -3.47 -6.54 -3.12
N LEU A 267 -3.14 -5.93 -4.26
CA LEU A 267 -2.24 -6.49 -5.25
C LEU A 267 -0.82 -6.73 -4.70
N VAL A 268 -0.28 -5.77 -3.94
CA VAL A 268 1.08 -5.89 -3.37
C VAL A 268 1.16 -6.91 -2.22
N ALA A 269 0.09 -7.03 -1.44
CA ALA A 269 0.03 -8.00 -0.34
C ALA A 269 -0.23 -9.42 -0.84
N SER A 270 -0.91 -9.57 -1.98
CA SER A 270 -1.22 -10.84 -2.61
C SER A 270 0.05 -11.65 -2.91
N PRO A 271 0.10 -12.94 -2.51
CA PRO A 271 1.21 -13.82 -2.88
C PRO A 271 1.35 -13.95 -4.41
N ALA A 272 2.55 -14.21 -4.90
CA ALA A 272 2.83 -14.29 -6.34
C ALA A 272 2.01 -15.35 -7.08
N ASN A 273 1.61 -16.43 -6.41
CA ASN A 273 0.75 -17.47 -6.99
C ASN A 273 -0.73 -17.02 -7.15
N TYR A 274 -1.12 -15.88 -6.57
CA TYR A 274 -2.43 -15.24 -6.77
C TYR A 274 -2.30 -14.00 -7.66
N ALA A 275 -1.32 -13.14 -7.39
CA ALA A 275 -1.07 -11.93 -8.15
C ALA A 275 -0.12 -12.19 -9.34
N THR A 276 -0.61 -12.87 -10.37
CA THR A 276 0.10 -13.15 -11.62
C THR A 276 -0.12 -12.05 -12.67
N PRO A 277 0.67 -11.97 -13.77
CA PRO A 277 0.42 -11.07 -14.89
C PRO A 277 -0.99 -11.22 -15.47
N THR A 278 -1.52 -12.44 -15.58
CA THR A 278 -2.91 -12.67 -16.00
C THR A 278 -3.89 -12.06 -15.01
N SER A 279 -3.68 -12.21 -13.70
CA SER A 279 -4.55 -11.59 -12.68
C SER A 279 -4.50 -10.06 -12.70
N LEU A 280 -3.35 -9.45 -13.00
CA LEU A 280 -3.22 -8.00 -13.16
C LEU A 280 -3.99 -7.50 -14.39
N ALA A 281 -3.98 -8.26 -15.49
CA ALA A 281 -4.77 -7.96 -16.67
C ALA A 281 -6.28 -8.10 -16.41
N ALA A 282 -6.69 -9.12 -15.64
CA ALA A 282 -8.07 -9.28 -15.18
C ALA A 282 -8.51 -8.09 -14.30
N CYS A 283 -7.67 -7.67 -13.35
CA CYS A 283 -7.90 -6.47 -12.54
C CYS A 283 -8.08 -5.21 -13.41
N ALA A 284 -7.23 -5.02 -14.42
CA ALA A 284 -7.38 -3.90 -15.35
C ALA A 284 -8.69 -3.97 -16.14
N LYS A 285 -9.13 -5.19 -16.52
CA LYS A 285 -10.42 -5.41 -17.18
C LYS A 285 -11.59 -5.04 -16.29
N GLU A 286 -11.57 -5.45 -15.03
CA GLU A 286 -12.61 -5.08 -14.05
C GLU A 286 -12.73 -3.56 -13.91
N ILE A 287 -11.60 -2.83 -13.89
CA ILE A 287 -11.61 -1.36 -13.87
C ILE A 287 -12.26 -0.81 -15.14
N ALA A 288 -11.87 -1.33 -16.31
CA ALA A 288 -12.42 -0.86 -17.59
C ALA A 288 -13.93 -1.13 -17.73
N ASP A 289 -14.39 -2.29 -17.29
CA ASP A 289 -15.81 -2.67 -17.36
C ASP A 289 -16.67 -1.87 -16.38
N ARG A 290 -16.12 -1.52 -15.21
CA ARG A 290 -16.86 -0.86 -14.12
C ARG A 290 -17.06 0.64 -14.32
N PHE A 291 -16.17 1.30 -15.05
CA PHE A 291 -16.15 2.77 -15.13
C PHE A 291 -16.25 3.28 -16.56
N GLU A 292 -17.04 4.32 -16.74
CA GLU A 292 -17.23 4.94 -18.04
C GLU A 292 -15.98 5.69 -18.55
N GLY A 293 -15.81 5.66 -19.87
CA GLY A 293 -14.69 6.33 -20.56
C GLY A 293 -13.33 5.67 -20.34
N MET A 294 -13.31 4.43 -19.84
CA MET A 294 -12.14 3.58 -19.82
C MET A 294 -12.11 2.64 -21.01
N THR A 295 -10.95 2.52 -21.67
CA THR A 295 -10.70 1.50 -22.68
C THR A 295 -9.49 0.67 -22.27
N LEU A 296 -9.57 -0.65 -22.44
CA LEU A 296 -8.47 -1.57 -22.17
C LEU A 296 -7.93 -2.14 -23.47
N THR A 297 -6.60 -2.14 -23.60
CA THR A 297 -5.87 -2.97 -24.57
C THR A 297 -4.87 -3.83 -23.78
N VAL A 298 -4.89 -5.14 -24.00
CA VAL A 298 -3.88 -6.06 -23.45
C VAL A 298 -3.15 -6.66 -24.64
N LEU A 299 -1.85 -6.39 -24.75
CA LEU A 299 -1.02 -7.02 -25.78
C LEU A 299 -0.46 -8.32 -25.21
N GLU A 300 -0.70 -9.39 -25.95
CA GLU A 300 -0.14 -10.71 -25.67
C GLU A 300 1.31 -10.81 -26.19
N ARG A 301 1.98 -11.93 -25.88
CA ARG A 301 3.36 -12.19 -26.28
C ARG A 301 3.62 -11.91 -27.77
N ALA A 302 2.80 -12.48 -28.65
CA ALA A 302 2.98 -12.35 -30.11
C ALA A 302 2.87 -10.90 -30.59
N GLU A 303 1.97 -10.11 -30.00
CA GLU A 303 1.83 -8.69 -30.33
C GLU A 303 3.01 -7.87 -29.82
N CYS A 304 3.55 -8.22 -28.65
CA CYS A 304 4.77 -7.62 -28.11
C CYS A 304 6.00 -7.95 -28.98
N GLU A 305 6.07 -9.18 -29.51
CA GLU A 305 7.13 -9.63 -30.43
C GLU A 305 7.07 -8.85 -31.75
N ALA A 306 5.89 -8.74 -32.34
CA ALA A 306 5.66 -7.97 -33.57
C ALA A 306 6.04 -6.48 -33.41
N ARG A 307 5.95 -5.95 -32.18
CA ARG A 307 6.33 -4.56 -31.83
C ARG A 307 7.80 -4.41 -31.42
N GLY A 308 8.59 -5.48 -31.45
CA GLY A 308 10.02 -5.46 -31.11
C GLY A 308 10.30 -5.24 -29.62
N MET A 309 9.40 -5.66 -28.72
CA MET A 309 9.56 -5.50 -27.27
C MET A 309 10.53 -6.53 -26.65
N GLY A 310 11.68 -6.77 -27.29
CA GLY A 310 12.62 -7.84 -26.91
C GLY A 310 13.18 -7.71 -25.49
N ALA A 311 13.39 -6.49 -24.99
CA ALA A 311 13.83 -6.27 -23.61
C ALA A 311 12.80 -6.75 -22.57
N TYR A 312 11.51 -6.47 -22.80
CA TYR A 312 10.42 -6.93 -21.92
C TYR A 312 10.24 -8.45 -22.01
N LEU A 313 10.22 -8.97 -23.24
CA LEU A 313 10.01 -10.38 -23.50
C LEU A 313 11.17 -11.25 -23.00
N GLY A 314 12.40 -10.76 -23.08
CA GLY A 314 13.58 -11.45 -22.53
C GLY A 314 13.47 -11.69 -21.03
N VAL A 315 12.94 -10.73 -20.26
CA VAL A 315 12.68 -10.92 -18.82
C VAL A 315 11.63 -12.00 -18.58
N SER A 316 10.55 -12.01 -19.36
CA SER A 316 9.45 -12.97 -19.22
C SER A 316 9.75 -14.38 -19.75
N GLN A 317 10.90 -14.58 -20.42
CA GLN A 317 11.16 -15.77 -21.22
C GLN A 317 11.23 -17.05 -20.38
N GLY A 318 11.67 -16.93 -19.12
CA GLY A 318 11.78 -18.06 -18.19
C GLY A 318 10.51 -18.40 -17.41
N ALA A 319 9.44 -17.61 -17.58
CA ALA A 319 8.20 -17.81 -16.84
C ALA A 319 7.21 -18.70 -17.63
N VAL A 320 6.55 -19.62 -16.92
CA VAL A 320 5.42 -20.40 -17.47
C VAL A 320 4.21 -19.50 -17.67
N GLU A 321 3.99 -18.59 -16.72
CA GLU A 321 2.90 -17.62 -16.75
C GLU A 321 3.13 -16.59 -17.88
N PRO A 322 2.14 -16.38 -18.77
CA PRO A 322 2.34 -15.54 -19.95
C PRO A 322 2.45 -14.04 -19.58
N PRO A 323 3.35 -13.28 -20.25
CA PRO A 323 3.45 -11.85 -20.07
C PRO A 323 2.18 -11.13 -20.55
N LYS A 324 1.75 -10.09 -19.82
CA LYS A 324 0.63 -9.22 -20.18
C LYS A 324 1.09 -7.76 -20.24
N PHE A 325 1.02 -7.15 -21.42
CA PHE A 325 1.24 -5.70 -21.55
C PHE A 325 -0.11 -4.98 -21.50
N ILE A 326 -0.39 -4.35 -20.37
CA ILE A 326 -1.69 -3.76 -20.05
C ILE A 326 -1.63 -2.26 -20.37
N HIS A 327 -2.60 -1.77 -21.12
CA HIS A 327 -2.81 -0.35 -21.39
C HIS A 327 -4.28 0.02 -21.17
N LEU A 328 -4.54 0.72 -20.08
CA LEU A 328 -5.81 1.41 -19.86
C LEU A 328 -5.72 2.86 -20.35
N CYS A 329 -6.80 3.36 -20.93
CA CYS A 329 -6.91 4.77 -21.31
C CYS A 329 -8.21 5.35 -20.76
N LEU A 330 -8.10 6.43 -20.00
CA LEU A 330 -9.22 7.26 -19.55
C LEU A 330 -9.37 8.43 -20.51
N SER A 331 -10.48 8.48 -21.25
CA SER A 331 -10.82 9.63 -22.09
C SER A 331 -11.28 10.82 -21.24
N ALA A 332 -10.91 12.03 -21.65
CA ALA A 332 -11.43 13.25 -21.05
C ALA A 332 -12.98 13.31 -21.15
N PRO A 333 -13.70 13.72 -20.09
CA PRO A 333 -15.14 13.94 -20.15
C PRO A 333 -15.54 14.94 -21.24
N GLY A 334 -16.69 14.73 -21.87
CA GLY A 334 -17.27 15.66 -22.86
C GLY A 334 -16.81 15.49 -24.31
N GLY A 335 -15.99 14.49 -24.63
CA GLY A 335 -15.66 14.09 -26.01
C GLY A 335 -14.81 15.08 -26.82
N GLY A 336 -14.44 16.22 -26.25
CA GLY A 336 -13.55 17.20 -26.87
C GLY A 336 -12.08 16.76 -26.84
N LYS A 337 -11.24 17.47 -27.61
CA LYS A 337 -9.79 17.26 -27.58
C LYS A 337 -9.25 17.52 -26.16
N PRO A 338 -8.49 16.59 -25.55
CA PRO A 338 -7.96 16.80 -24.21
C PRO A 338 -6.97 17.95 -24.20
N ALA A 339 -7.03 18.79 -23.14
CA ALA A 339 -6.07 19.86 -22.90
C ALA A 339 -4.70 19.30 -22.53
N LYS A 340 -4.66 18.13 -21.87
CA LYS A 340 -3.42 17.45 -21.48
C LYS A 340 -3.55 15.93 -21.62
N LYS A 341 -2.47 15.29 -22.07
CA LYS A 341 -2.32 13.83 -22.05
C LYS A 341 -1.25 13.45 -21.05
N ILE A 342 -1.52 12.47 -20.19
CA ILE A 342 -0.61 12.00 -19.15
C ILE A 342 -0.45 10.48 -19.28
N ALA A 343 0.76 9.96 -19.13
CA ALA A 343 1.01 8.52 -19.06
C ALA A 343 1.65 8.15 -17.72
N TYR A 344 1.00 7.25 -16.98
CA TYR A 344 1.55 6.59 -15.81
C TYR A 344 2.06 5.21 -16.22
N VAL A 345 3.33 4.93 -15.94
CA VAL A 345 3.97 3.65 -16.27
C VAL A 345 4.39 2.94 -14.99
N GLY A 346 3.85 1.75 -14.75
CA GLY A 346 4.09 0.96 -13.55
C GLY A 346 4.94 -0.28 -13.86
N LYS A 347 6.00 -0.52 -13.08
CA LYS A 347 6.74 -1.78 -13.09
C LYS A 347 5.81 -2.91 -12.61
N GLY A 348 5.67 -3.97 -13.42
CA GLY A 348 4.73 -5.07 -13.18
C GLY A 348 5.38 -6.45 -12.99
N LEU A 349 6.53 -6.53 -12.30
CA LEU A 349 7.13 -7.83 -11.98
C LEU A 349 6.38 -8.48 -10.82
N THR A 350 5.53 -9.46 -11.13
CA THR A 350 4.70 -10.14 -10.12
C THR A 350 5.49 -11.04 -9.20
N PHE A 351 6.62 -11.55 -9.68
CA PHE A 351 7.66 -12.13 -8.86
C PHE A 351 9.04 -11.91 -9.50
N ASP A 352 10.01 -11.55 -8.67
CA ASP A 352 11.41 -11.40 -9.08
C ASP A 352 12.31 -12.37 -8.31
N SER A 353 12.62 -13.51 -8.93
CA SER A 353 13.63 -14.44 -8.40
C SER A 353 15.06 -13.90 -8.54
N GLY A 354 15.27 -12.90 -9.40
CA GLY A 354 16.58 -12.47 -9.91
C GLY A 354 16.96 -13.14 -11.24
N GLY A 355 16.22 -14.16 -11.69
CA GLY A 355 16.61 -14.99 -12.84
C GLY A 355 17.87 -15.80 -12.52
N TYR A 356 18.71 -16.07 -13.52
CA TYR A 356 19.99 -16.77 -13.28
C TYR A 356 20.90 -16.04 -12.27
N ASN A 357 20.77 -14.72 -12.14
CA ASN A 357 21.36 -13.95 -11.05
C ASN A 357 20.47 -14.05 -9.81
N ILE A 358 20.29 -15.28 -9.34
CA ILE A 358 19.36 -15.61 -8.28
C ILE A 358 19.62 -14.79 -7.01
N LYS A 359 18.55 -14.31 -6.38
CA LYS A 359 18.58 -13.61 -5.09
C LYS A 359 18.90 -14.59 -3.94
N ALA A 360 20.14 -15.09 -3.88
CA ALA A 360 20.60 -16.07 -2.88
C ALA A 360 21.42 -15.46 -1.73
N GLY A 361 21.75 -14.17 -1.78
CA GLY A 361 22.56 -13.50 -0.77
C GLY A 361 21.79 -13.09 0.49
N ALA A 362 22.52 -12.91 1.60
CA ALA A 362 21.96 -12.31 2.80
C ALA A 362 21.40 -10.91 2.49
N GLY A 363 20.18 -10.63 2.94
CA GLY A 363 19.50 -9.36 2.67
C GLY A 363 18.88 -9.22 1.27
N SER A 364 18.89 -10.27 0.44
CA SER A 364 18.30 -10.24 -0.90
C SER A 364 16.76 -10.22 -0.93
N MET A 365 16.11 -10.53 0.19
CA MET A 365 14.66 -10.43 0.42
C MET A 365 13.80 -11.14 -0.64
N ILE A 366 14.28 -12.25 -1.20
CA ILE A 366 13.57 -13.01 -2.25
C ILE A 366 12.14 -13.38 -1.82
N GLU A 367 11.93 -13.67 -0.53
CA GLU A 367 10.63 -13.99 0.06
C GLU A 367 9.62 -12.84 0.02
N LYS A 368 10.10 -11.61 -0.14
CA LYS A 368 9.27 -10.41 -0.24
C LYS A 368 9.00 -10.00 -1.68
N MET A 369 9.71 -10.51 -2.68
CA MET A 369 9.71 -10.00 -4.06
C MET A 369 8.36 -10.06 -4.81
N LYS A 370 7.28 -10.54 -4.16
CA LYS A 370 5.90 -10.24 -4.57
C LYS A 370 5.60 -8.73 -4.63
N PHE A 371 6.29 -7.89 -3.86
CA PHE A 371 6.07 -6.43 -3.89
C PHE A 371 6.68 -5.73 -5.12
N ASP A 372 7.40 -6.45 -5.98
CA ASP A 372 8.11 -5.86 -7.14
C ASP A 372 7.17 -5.41 -8.29
N MET A 373 5.86 -5.63 -8.10
CA MET A 373 4.78 -5.07 -8.89
C MET A 373 4.11 -3.84 -8.23
N GLY A 374 4.66 -3.29 -7.14
CA GLY A 374 4.07 -2.16 -6.42
C GLY A 374 3.85 -0.91 -7.29
N GLY A 375 4.70 -0.71 -8.31
CA GLY A 375 4.49 0.33 -9.32
C GLY A 375 3.24 0.07 -10.17
N ALA A 376 3.03 -1.16 -10.65
CA ALA A 376 1.82 -1.56 -11.34
C ALA A 376 0.58 -1.44 -10.45
N GLY A 377 0.68 -1.85 -9.19
CA GLY A 377 -0.38 -1.67 -8.19
C GLY A 377 -0.78 -0.21 -8.06
N ALA A 378 0.18 0.70 -7.89
CA ALA A 378 -0.09 2.14 -7.80
C ALA A 378 -0.72 2.72 -9.07
N VAL A 379 -0.31 2.25 -10.25
CA VAL A 379 -0.88 2.67 -11.54
C VAL A 379 -2.33 2.20 -11.71
N LEU A 380 -2.65 0.94 -11.36
CA LEU A 380 -4.02 0.43 -11.39
C LEU A 380 -4.90 1.07 -10.30
N GLY A 381 -4.34 1.32 -9.12
CA GLY A 381 -4.98 2.10 -8.06
C GLY A 381 -5.34 3.51 -8.53
N ALA A 382 -4.41 4.21 -9.17
CA ALA A 382 -4.64 5.52 -9.76
C ALA A 382 -5.67 5.46 -10.90
N ALA A 383 -5.66 4.41 -11.72
CA ALA A 383 -6.66 4.21 -12.78
C ALA A 383 -8.07 4.15 -12.19
N ARG A 384 -8.27 3.32 -11.15
CA ARG A 384 -9.54 3.25 -10.42
C ARG A 384 -9.95 4.61 -9.83
N THR A 385 -9.05 5.28 -9.10
CA THR A 385 -9.36 6.58 -8.47
C THR A 385 -9.75 7.64 -9.49
N LEU A 386 -9.00 7.75 -10.60
CA LEU A 386 -9.28 8.75 -11.64
C LEU A 386 -10.51 8.40 -12.48
N ALA A 387 -10.84 7.11 -12.63
CA ALA A 387 -12.08 6.67 -13.26
C ALA A 387 -13.32 7.12 -12.46
N GLU A 388 -13.22 7.16 -11.12
CA GLU A 388 -14.28 7.67 -10.24
C GLU A 388 -14.32 9.19 -10.20
N VAL A 389 -13.16 9.86 -10.06
CA VAL A 389 -13.07 11.33 -9.92
C VAL A 389 -13.35 12.07 -11.24
N ARG A 390 -13.03 11.48 -12.39
CA ARG A 390 -13.28 12.00 -13.75
C ARG A 390 -12.83 13.47 -13.94
N PRO A 391 -11.53 13.78 -13.78
CA PRO A 391 -11.04 15.15 -13.96
C PRO A 391 -11.28 15.67 -15.39
N ALA A 392 -11.73 16.92 -15.50
CA ALA A 392 -12.03 17.53 -16.79
C ALA A 392 -10.76 17.83 -17.61
N GLY A 393 -10.84 17.69 -18.93
CA GLY A 393 -9.80 18.14 -19.87
C GLY A 393 -8.51 17.31 -19.90
N VAL A 394 -8.46 16.16 -19.22
CA VAL A 394 -7.26 15.31 -19.18
C VAL A 394 -7.57 13.91 -19.71
N GLU A 395 -6.73 13.43 -20.63
CA GLU A 395 -6.68 12.03 -21.05
C GLU A 395 -5.52 11.34 -20.33
N VAL A 396 -5.76 10.18 -19.73
CA VAL A 396 -4.75 9.49 -18.90
C VAL A 396 -4.54 8.06 -19.39
N HIS A 397 -3.29 7.72 -19.68
CA HIS A 397 -2.87 6.37 -20.04
C HIS A 397 -2.22 5.70 -18.82
N PHE A 398 -2.64 4.48 -18.52
CA PHE A 398 -2.07 3.65 -17.45
C PHE A 398 -1.46 2.42 -18.11
N ILE A 399 -0.14 2.30 -18.02
CA ILE A 399 0.64 1.30 -18.76
C ILE A 399 1.39 0.42 -17.75
N VAL A 400 1.21 -0.89 -17.88
CA VAL A 400 1.90 -1.89 -17.06
C VAL A 400 2.45 -2.98 -17.97
N ALA A 401 3.77 -3.12 -18.00
CA ALA A 401 4.42 -4.28 -18.61
C ALA A 401 4.54 -5.37 -17.53
N SER A 402 3.58 -6.30 -17.48
CA SER A 402 3.53 -7.32 -16.43
C SER A 402 4.15 -8.65 -16.89
N CYS A 403 5.05 -9.20 -16.08
CA CYS A 403 5.67 -10.51 -16.30
C CYS A 403 6.28 -11.04 -15.00
N GLU A 404 6.81 -12.27 -15.03
CA GLU A 404 7.62 -12.84 -13.96
C GLU A 404 9.07 -12.98 -14.41
N ASN A 405 10.00 -12.76 -13.48
CA ASN A 405 11.42 -13.05 -13.70
C ASN A 405 11.78 -14.36 -12.98
N MET A 406 11.86 -15.44 -13.74
CA MET A 406 12.03 -16.81 -13.24
C MET A 406 13.29 -17.48 -13.80
N VAL A 407 13.71 -18.55 -13.12
CA VAL A 407 14.77 -19.45 -13.60
C VAL A 407 14.15 -20.63 -14.34
N SER A 408 14.51 -20.79 -15.61
CA SER A 408 14.16 -21.96 -16.43
C SER A 408 15.23 -22.19 -17.49
N ALA A 409 15.12 -23.26 -18.27
CA ALA A 409 16.04 -23.55 -19.37
C ALA A 409 16.00 -22.48 -20.47
N GLU A 410 14.85 -21.81 -20.61
CA GLU A 410 14.53 -20.76 -21.57
C GLU A 410 14.84 -19.36 -21.02
N ALA A 411 15.14 -19.22 -19.73
CA ALA A 411 15.37 -17.92 -19.11
C ALA A 411 16.57 -17.18 -19.74
N MET A 412 16.45 -15.85 -19.81
CA MET A 412 17.54 -15.00 -20.28
C MET A 412 18.81 -15.21 -19.43
N ARG A 413 19.95 -15.26 -20.11
CA ARG A 413 21.25 -15.52 -19.46
C ARG A 413 22.02 -14.23 -19.24
N PRO A 414 22.89 -14.18 -18.21
CA PRO A 414 23.84 -13.07 -18.06
C PRO A 414 24.71 -12.95 -19.32
N GLY A 415 24.82 -11.72 -19.85
CA GLY A 415 25.52 -11.46 -21.11
C GLY A 415 24.65 -11.60 -22.37
N ALA A 416 23.38 -11.97 -22.25
CA ALA A 416 22.45 -11.94 -23.39
C ALA A 416 22.25 -10.51 -23.91
N THR A 417 22.27 -10.33 -25.23
CA THR A 417 21.93 -9.08 -25.89
C THR A 417 20.47 -9.12 -26.34
N LEU A 418 19.70 -8.09 -25.97
CA LEU A 418 18.27 -8.00 -26.26
C LEU A 418 17.99 -6.83 -27.21
N ALA A 419 17.04 -7.01 -28.13
CA ALA A 419 16.56 -5.93 -29.00
C ALA A 419 15.58 -5.01 -28.25
N ARG A 420 15.75 -3.69 -28.40
CA ARG A 420 14.77 -2.68 -27.94
C ARG A 420 13.73 -2.41 -29.05
N PRO A 421 12.54 -1.87 -28.72
CA PRO A 421 11.58 -1.45 -29.74
C PRO A 421 12.21 -0.45 -30.70
N LEU A 422 11.85 -0.56 -31.98
CA LEU A 422 12.21 0.44 -32.99
C LEU A 422 11.47 1.74 -32.69
N VAL A 423 12.08 2.62 -31.88
CA VAL A 423 11.56 3.96 -31.62
C VAL A 423 11.95 4.85 -32.79
N SER A 424 10.98 5.46 -33.47
CA SER A 424 11.24 6.50 -34.46
C SER A 424 12.16 7.58 -33.86
N PRO A 425 13.22 8.04 -34.56
CA PRO A 425 14.19 9.01 -34.04
C PRO A 425 13.59 10.31 -33.50
N ARG A 426 12.33 10.64 -33.86
CA ARG A 426 11.62 11.82 -33.38
C ARG A 426 11.12 11.72 -31.94
N VAL A 427 10.88 10.53 -31.39
CA VAL A 427 10.27 10.33 -30.06
C VAL A 427 11.31 10.25 -28.94
N ALA A 428 12.57 9.94 -29.26
CA ALA A 428 13.64 9.76 -28.28
C ALA A 428 14.05 11.04 -27.50
N ARG A 429 13.60 12.23 -27.90
CA ARG A 429 14.03 13.50 -27.28
C ARG A 429 13.27 13.92 -26.02
N HIS A 430 12.18 13.25 -25.64
CA HIS A 430 11.29 13.72 -24.56
C HIS A 430 11.04 12.71 -23.42
N ALA A 431 11.80 11.62 -23.34
CA ALA A 431 11.58 10.61 -22.31
C ALA A 431 12.71 10.59 -21.27
N ILE A 432 12.30 10.67 -20.01
CA ILE A 432 12.99 10.30 -18.76
C ILE A 432 13.72 11.46 -18.05
N HIS A 433 12.97 12.19 -17.21
CA HIS A 433 13.52 12.69 -15.94
C HIS A 433 13.37 11.58 -14.90
N TYR A 434 14.48 10.92 -14.58
CA TYR A 434 14.55 9.95 -13.48
C TYR A 434 14.94 10.72 -12.22
N THR A 435 14.02 10.90 -11.27
CA THR A 435 14.35 11.32 -9.89
C THR A 435 14.41 10.07 -9.02
N GLY A 436 15.48 9.31 -9.17
CA GLY A 436 15.87 8.26 -8.25
C GLY A 436 17.27 8.57 -7.77
N ALA A 437 17.43 8.86 -6.47
CA ALA A 437 18.74 8.98 -5.86
C ALA A 437 19.50 7.65 -6.01
N PRO A 438 20.80 7.67 -6.34
CA PRO A 438 21.59 6.45 -6.38
C PRO A 438 21.72 5.85 -4.98
N LEU A 439 21.62 4.51 -4.91
CA LEU A 439 22.02 3.72 -3.73
C LEU A 439 23.52 3.84 -3.47
#